data_AF-A0A1C7NDK2-F1
#
_entry.id   AF-A0A1C7NDK2-F1
#
_cell.length_a   1.000
_cell.length_b   1.000
_cell.length_c   1.000
_cell.angle_alpha   90.00
_cell.angle_beta   90.00
_cell.angle_gamma   90.00
#
_symmetry.space_group_name_H-M   'P 1'
#
loop_
_entity.id
_entity.type
_entity.pdbx_description
1 polymer ?
#
loop_
_entity_poly.entity_id
_entity_poly.type
_entity_poly.pdbx_seq_one_letter_code
_entity_poly.pdbx_strand_id
1 'polypeptide(L)'
;MPHKRAKASVRKARRAEMDLPVAKGDGGVTSQEAPKGFTRLLKFKEMALKRQQEKREAKSNKTAENKKLELQPGERLKDFVQRVEHEYHNDVLSAQKASKPVSGRKKRNQEVRKQKKTAKLQKELEIYGGRDFDDLKDNVKFGEVADAPPIFNKIPKARGKGKQTLEEKNRQAVAAPKKDTGYESEEDENMKALKASHKRKIQNMSAAARIQLNNEREMVIEAYRAKKAKRMADSGIA
;
A
#
# COMPACT_ATOMS: atom_id res chain seq x y z
N MET A 1 8.15 2.40 17.47
CA MET A 1 8.93 1.19 17.84
C MET A 1 9.63 0.65 16.60
N PRO A 2 10.96 0.49 16.62
CA PRO A 2 11.68 -0.11 15.51
C PRO A 2 11.43 -1.63 15.51
N HIS A 3 10.86 -2.16 14.42
CA HIS A 3 10.71 -3.60 14.28
C HIS A 3 12.10 -4.24 14.10
N LYS A 4 12.51 -5.13 15.02
CA LYS A 4 13.73 -5.91 14.88
C LYS A 4 13.64 -6.74 13.59
N ARG A 5 14.62 -6.56 12.70
CA ARG A 5 14.73 -7.34 11.46
C ARG A 5 15.05 -8.80 11.80
N ALA A 6 14.53 -9.73 11.00
CA ALA A 6 14.85 -11.15 11.16
C ALA A 6 16.35 -11.43 11.01
N LYS A 7 16.85 -12.47 11.70
CA LYS A 7 18.25 -12.92 11.63
C LYS A 7 18.66 -13.18 10.17
N ALA A 8 19.94 -12.95 9.86
CA ALA A 8 20.46 -13.05 8.50
C ALA A 8 20.28 -14.46 7.90
N SER A 9 20.39 -15.51 8.70
CA SER A 9 20.14 -16.91 8.30
C SER A 9 18.71 -17.11 7.80
N VAL A 10 17.72 -16.62 8.55
CA VAL A 10 16.30 -16.70 8.17
C VAL A 10 16.02 -15.94 6.87
N ARG A 11 16.71 -14.80 6.67
CA ARG A 11 16.59 -14.03 5.41
C ARG A 11 17.23 -14.75 4.23
N LYS A 12 18.38 -15.39 4.42
CA LYS A 12 19.04 -16.20 3.38
C LYS A 12 18.22 -17.45 3.03
N ALA A 13 17.69 -18.15 4.02
CA ALA A 13 16.82 -19.32 3.82
C ALA A 13 15.54 -18.94 3.03
N ARG A 14 14.87 -17.84 3.42
CA ARG A 14 13.72 -17.33 2.67
C ARG A 14 14.06 -16.91 1.25
N ARG A 15 15.26 -16.36 1.02
CA ARG A 15 15.69 -15.99 -0.34
C ARG A 15 15.99 -17.23 -1.17
N ALA A 16 16.61 -18.25 -0.58
CA ALA A 16 16.86 -19.53 -1.24
C ALA A 16 15.56 -20.26 -1.61
N GLU A 17 14.55 -20.30 -0.71
CA GLU A 17 13.23 -20.84 -1.02
C GLU A 17 12.54 -20.11 -2.19
N MET A 18 12.73 -18.79 -2.29
CA MET A 18 12.14 -18.00 -3.37
C MET A 18 12.89 -18.19 -4.69
N ASP A 19 14.21 -18.42 -4.65
CA ASP A 19 15.11 -18.54 -5.81
C ASP A 19 15.41 -19.99 -6.24
N LEU A 20 14.65 -20.98 -5.74
CA LEU A 20 14.76 -22.36 -6.22
C LEU A 20 14.52 -22.42 -7.73
N PRO A 21 15.46 -23.00 -8.52
CA PRO A 21 15.22 -23.24 -9.94
C PRO A 21 14.04 -24.19 -10.09
N VAL A 22 13.18 -23.89 -11.07
CA VAL A 22 12.06 -24.73 -11.45
C VAL A 22 12.59 -26.12 -11.80
N ALA A 23 12.31 -27.12 -10.96
CA ALA A 23 12.52 -28.50 -11.32
C ALA A 23 11.68 -28.78 -12.58
N LYS A 24 12.34 -29.23 -13.65
CA LYS A 24 11.73 -29.49 -14.96
C LYS A 24 10.70 -30.65 -14.96
N GLY A 25 10.41 -31.25 -13.82
CA GLY A 25 9.69 -32.52 -13.73
C GLY A 25 8.25 -32.49 -13.24
N ASP A 26 7.78 -31.42 -12.58
CA ASP A 26 6.47 -31.48 -11.90
C ASP A 26 5.59 -30.25 -12.17
N GLY A 27 4.49 -30.51 -12.88
CA GLY A 27 3.41 -29.55 -13.14
C GLY A 27 3.06 -29.52 -14.61
N GLY A 28 2.29 -30.52 -15.05
CA GLY A 28 1.65 -30.54 -16.36
C GLY A 28 0.61 -29.43 -16.48
N VAL A 29 1.06 -28.22 -16.80
CA VAL A 29 0.32 -27.19 -17.54
C VAL A 29 1.38 -26.34 -18.26
N THR A 30 1.31 -26.37 -19.59
CA THR A 30 1.97 -25.52 -20.61
C THR A 30 2.83 -24.36 -20.07
N SER A 31 4.00 -24.69 -19.52
CA SER A 31 4.97 -23.69 -19.00
C SER A 31 5.83 -23.05 -20.10
N GLN A 32 5.52 -23.31 -21.37
CA GLN A 32 6.28 -22.84 -22.53
C GLN A 32 5.78 -21.49 -23.06
N GLU A 33 4.53 -21.11 -22.77
CA GLU A 33 3.88 -19.95 -23.40
C GLU A 33 3.77 -18.74 -22.45
N ALA A 34 3.75 -18.98 -21.14
CA ALA A 34 3.65 -17.93 -20.14
C ALA A 34 5.04 -17.43 -19.68
N PRO A 35 5.27 -16.10 -19.57
CA PRO A 35 6.51 -15.55 -19.04
C PRO A 35 6.85 -16.13 -17.67
N LYS A 36 8.13 -16.39 -17.42
CA LYS A 36 8.64 -17.03 -16.18
C LYS A 36 8.22 -16.31 -14.88
N GLY A 37 7.98 -15.00 -14.95
CA GLY A 37 7.45 -14.23 -13.83
C GLY A 37 5.98 -14.55 -13.52
N PHE A 38 5.18 -14.82 -14.55
CA PHE A 38 3.75 -15.12 -14.42
C PHE A 38 3.53 -16.54 -13.89
N THR A 39 4.25 -17.54 -14.39
CA THR A 39 4.20 -18.92 -13.88
C THR A 39 4.60 -19.00 -12.41
N ARG A 40 5.59 -18.19 -12.00
CA ARG A 40 5.99 -18.05 -10.59
C ARG A 40 4.84 -17.51 -9.72
N LEU A 41 4.11 -16.50 -10.18
CA LEU A 41 2.98 -15.93 -9.45
C LEU A 41 1.81 -16.90 -9.33
N LEU A 42 1.49 -17.65 -10.39
CA LEU A 42 0.46 -18.69 -10.36
C LEU A 42 0.77 -19.78 -9.34
N LYS A 43 2.00 -20.31 -9.34
CA LYS A 43 2.44 -21.30 -8.33
C LYS A 43 2.40 -20.75 -6.91
N PHE A 44 2.73 -19.48 -6.68
CA PHE A 44 2.57 -18.86 -5.36
C PHE A 44 1.11 -18.79 -4.91
N LYS A 45 0.19 -18.48 -5.82
CA LYS A 45 -1.26 -18.47 -5.55
C LYS A 45 -1.76 -19.88 -5.21
N GLU A 46 -1.36 -20.88 -5.98
CA GLU A 46 -1.70 -22.30 -5.73
C GLU A 46 -1.17 -22.78 -4.37
N MET A 47 0.11 -22.51 -4.05
CA MET A 47 0.68 -22.87 -2.75
C MET A 47 -0.01 -22.15 -1.58
N ALA A 48 -0.40 -20.89 -1.77
CA ALA A 48 -1.14 -20.15 -0.75
C ALA A 48 -2.54 -20.75 -0.52
N LEU A 49 -3.23 -21.19 -1.58
CA LEU A 49 -4.53 -21.86 -1.52
C LEU A 49 -4.43 -23.22 -0.83
N LYS A 50 -3.45 -24.06 -1.20
CA LYS A 50 -3.20 -25.36 -0.53
C LYS A 50 -2.96 -25.19 0.97
N ARG A 51 -2.08 -24.25 1.36
CA ARG A 51 -1.84 -23.92 2.78
C ARG A 51 -3.08 -23.40 3.51
N GLN A 52 -4.02 -22.79 2.79
CA GLN A 52 -5.26 -22.30 3.39
C GLN A 52 -6.27 -23.43 3.58
N GLN A 53 -6.35 -24.37 2.62
CA GLN A 53 -7.16 -25.58 2.70
C GLN A 53 -6.67 -26.50 3.83
N GLU A 54 -5.37 -26.81 3.88
CA GLU A 54 -4.76 -27.59 4.97
C GLU A 54 -5.05 -26.98 6.35
N LYS A 55 -5.03 -25.63 6.46
CA LYS A 55 -5.37 -24.93 7.71
C LYS A 55 -6.86 -24.97 8.06
N ARG A 56 -7.74 -25.09 7.07
CA ARG A 56 -9.19 -25.23 7.28
C ARG A 56 -9.53 -26.65 7.69
N GLU A 57 -8.95 -27.64 7.02
CA GLU A 57 -9.08 -29.07 7.34
C GLU A 57 -8.49 -29.40 8.73
N ALA A 58 -7.32 -28.84 9.05
CA ALA A 58 -6.74 -28.98 10.39
C ALA A 58 -7.54 -28.28 11.50
N LYS A 59 -8.45 -27.35 11.15
CA LYS A 59 -9.35 -26.71 12.11
C LYS A 59 -10.67 -27.45 12.24
N SER A 60 -11.26 -27.91 11.13
CA SER A 60 -12.50 -28.70 11.16
C SER A 60 -12.28 -30.00 11.93
N ASN A 61 -11.14 -30.66 11.73
CA ASN A 61 -10.79 -31.91 12.45
C ASN A 61 -10.48 -31.68 13.94
N LYS A 62 -10.25 -30.45 14.39
CA LYS A 62 -10.00 -30.13 15.81
C LYS A 62 -11.27 -29.81 16.60
N THR A 63 -12.31 -29.31 15.94
CA THR A 63 -13.60 -29.01 16.57
C THR A 63 -14.53 -30.21 16.73
N ALA A 64 -14.30 -31.30 15.98
CA ALA A 64 -15.17 -32.48 15.98
C ALA A 64 -14.89 -33.48 17.12
N GLU A 65 -13.72 -33.39 17.78
CA GLU A 65 -13.37 -34.31 18.85
C GLU A 65 -13.01 -33.52 20.10
N ASN A 66 -13.94 -33.46 21.05
CA ASN A 66 -13.58 -33.35 22.46
C ASN A 66 -12.81 -34.63 22.83
N LYS A 67 -11.55 -34.72 22.40
CA LYS A 67 -10.68 -35.86 22.68
C LYS A 67 -10.51 -35.92 24.19
N LYS A 68 -11.02 -36.97 24.83
CA LYS A 68 -10.60 -37.31 26.17
C LYS A 68 -9.09 -37.54 26.10
N LEU A 69 -8.32 -36.62 26.67
CA LEU A 69 -6.87 -36.70 26.74
C LEU A 69 -6.50 -37.80 27.74
N GLU A 70 -6.47 -39.03 27.26
CA GLU A 70 -6.03 -40.20 28.01
C GLU A 70 -4.57 -40.53 27.66
N LEU A 71 -3.86 -41.19 28.58
CA LEU A 71 -2.49 -41.65 28.35
C LEU A 71 -2.51 -42.71 27.25
N GLN A 72 -1.67 -42.53 26.23
CA GLN A 72 -1.54 -43.55 25.17
C GLN A 72 -0.69 -44.73 25.65
N PRO A 73 -0.98 -45.97 25.22
CA PRO A 73 -0.15 -47.13 25.56
C PRO A 73 1.31 -46.91 25.12
N GLY A 74 2.26 -47.02 26.06
CA GLY A 74 3.69 -46.80 25.79
C GLY A 74 4.15 -45.34 25.81
N GLU A 75 3.25 -44.37 26.03
CA GLU A 75 3.61 -42.96 26.22
C GLU A 75 4.21 -42.74 27.62
N ARG A 76 5.31 -41.96 27.71
CA ARG A 76 5.84 -41.53 29.01
C ARG A 76 4.94 -40.43 29.57
N LEU A 77 4.78 -40.37 30.89
CA LEU A 77 3.95 -39.34 31.54
C LEU A 77 4.36 -37.90 31.15
N LYS A 78 5.65 -37.66 30.94
CA LYS A 78 6.17 -36.36 30.48
C LYS A 78 5.62 -35.95 29.11
N ASP A 79 5.54 -36.90 28.18
CA ASP A 79 5.10 -36.64 26.80
C ASP A 79 3.58 -36.40 26.78
N PHE A 80 2.83 -37.14 27.62
CA PHE A 80 1.42 -36.90 27.86
C PHE A 80 1.15 -35.48 28.39
N VAL A 81 1.87 -35.05 29.43
CA VAL A 81 1.73 -33.70 29.98
C VAL A 81 2.01 -32.64 28.93
N GLN A 82 3.05 -32.82 28.11
CA GLN A 82 3.39 -31.88 27.05
C GLN A 82 2.29 -31.81 25.97
N ARG A 83 1.65 -32.94 25.63
CA ARG A 83 0.50 -32.99 24.71
C ARG A 83 -0.71 -32.26 25.27
N VAL A 84 -1.04 -32.51 26.53
CA VAL A 84 -2.11 -31.82 27.26
C VAL A 84 -1.88 -30.30 27.24
N GLU A 85 -0.67 -29.85 27.61
CA GLU A 85 -0.31 -28.43 27.59
C GLU A 85 -0.44 -27.82 26.19
N HIS A 86 -0.02 -28.53 25.14
CA HIS A 86 -0.13 -28.06 23.77
C HIS A 86 -1.57 -27.88 23.29
N GLU A 87 -2.47 -28.78 23.68
CA GLU A 87 -3.89 -28.68 23.33
C GLU A 87 -4.54 -27.47 24.02
N TYR A 88 -4.34 -27.33 25.34
CA TYR A 88 -4.91 -26.23 26.12
C TYR A 88 -4.17 -24.89 25.95
N HIS A 89 -3.00 -24.86 25.33
CA HIS A 89 -2.19 -23.65 25.20
C HIS A 89 -2.98 -22.49 24.58
N ASN A 90 -3.76 -22.77 23.53
CA ASN A 90 -4.53 -21.73 22.85
C ASN A 90 -5.69 -21.20 23.70
N ASP A 91 -6.28 -22.05 24.53
CA ASP A 91 -7.37 -21.70 25.43
C ASP A 91 -6.86 -20.89 26.62
N VAL A 92 -5.71 -21.26 27.18
CA VAL A 92 -5.02 -20.46 28.19
C VAL A 92 -4.66 -19.09 27.62
N LEU A 93 -4.12 -19.03 26.40
CA LEU A 93 -3.81 -17.76 25.73
C LEU A 93 -5.07 -16.93 25.42
N SER A 94 -6.19 -17.56 25.09
CA SER A 94 -7.45 -16.86 24.80
C SER A 94 -8.04 -16.29 26.09
N ALA A 95 -8.08 -17.08 27.17
CA ALA A 95 -8.51 -16.66 28.50
C ALA A 95 -7.64 -15.51 29.04
N GLN A 96 -6.31 -15.60 28.91
CA GLN A 96 -5.39 -14.52 29.29
C GLN A 96 -5.58 -13.23 28.50
N LYS A 97 -6.03 -13.31 27.24
CA LYS A 97 -6.35 -12.14 26.42
C LYS A 97 -7.72 -11.56 26.78
N ALA A 98 -8.68 -12.41 27.12
CA ALA A 98 -10.02 -12.02 27.53
C ALA A 98 -10.02 -11.34 28.91
N SER A 99 -9.21 -11.82 29.84
CA SER A 99 -9.09 -11.26 31.19
C SER A 99 -8.46 -9.87 31.23
N LYS A 100 -7.66 -9.51 30.21
CA LYS A 100 -6.99 -8.21 30.14
C LYS A 100 -7.89 -7.19 29.43
N PRO A 101 -8.40 -6.16 30.12
CA PRO A 101 -9.23 -5.15 29.48
C PRO A 101 -8.43 -4.41 28.39
N VAL A 102 -8.98 -4.37 27.19
CA VAL A 102 -8.39 -3.60 26.09
C VAL A 102 -8.65 -2.12 26.33
N SER A 103 -7.58 -1.33 26.45
CA SER A 103 -7.66 0.14 26.56
C SER A 103 -8.54 0.75 25.46
N GLY A 104 -9.38 1.73 25.82
CA GLY A 104 -10.28 2.41 24.88
C GLY A 104 -9.58 2.97 23.64
N ARG A 105 -8.33 3.45 23.78
CA ARG A 105 -7.51 3.91 22.64
C ARG A 105 -7.25 2.79 21.61
N LYS A 106 -7.01 1.57 22.10
CA LYS A 106 -6.74 0.41 21.23
C LYS A 106 -8.01 -0.07 20.53
N LYS A 107 -9.17 -0.01 21.20
CA LYS A 107 -10.49 -0.28 20.58
C LYS A 107 -10.79 0.69 19.43
N ARG A 108 -10.70 2.01 19.69
CA ARG A 108 -10.89 3.06 18.67
C ARG A 108 -9.95 2.88 17.47
N ASN A 109 -8.66 2.61 17.72
CA ASN A 109 -7.71 2.37 16.64
C ASN A 109 -8.04 1.12 15.79
N GLN A 110 -8.58 0.09 16.42
CA GLN A 110 -9.01 -1.13 15.73
C GLN A 110 -10.25 -0.87 14.87
N GLU A 111 -11.22 -0.12 15.38
CA GLU A 111 -12.41 0.31 14.65
C GLU A 111 -12.05 1.17 13.45
N VAL A 112 -11.19 2.18 13.63
CA VAL A 112 -10.69 3.03 12.53
C VAL A 112 -9.98 2.19 11.46
N ARG A 113 -9.20 1.17 11.85
CA ARG A 113 -8.56 0.27 10.88
C ARG A 113 -9.56 -0.59 10.13
N LYS A 114 -10.61 -1.10 10.81
CA LYS A 114 -11.70 -1.85 10.17
C LYS A 114 -12.44 -0.97 9.17
N GLN A 115 -12.84 0.24 9.57
CA GLN A 115 -13.50 1.24 8.71
C GLN A 115 -12.65 1.61 7.50
N LYS A 116 -11.33 1.83 7.67
CA LYS A 116 -10.43 2.09 6.54
C LYS A 116 -10.33 0.92 5.58
N LYS A 117 -10.43 -0.32 6.08
CA LYS A 117 -10.40 -1.52 5.23
C LYS A 117 -11.71 -1.64 4.44
N THR A 118 -12.85 -1.45 5.08
CA THR A 118 -14.16 -1.50 4.41
C THR A 118 -14.31 -0.37 3.40
N ALA A 119 -13.91 0.86 3.75
CA ALA A 119 -13.96 2.00 2.84
C ALA A 119 -13.06 1.82 1.60
N LYS A 120 -11.90 1.15 1.73
CA LYS A 120 -11.07 0.79 0.58
C LYS A 120 -11.75 -0.22 -0.33
N LEU A 121 -12.34 -1.25 0.26
CA LEU A 121 -13.03 -2.30 -0.48
C LEU A 121 -14.28 -1.75 -1.18
N GLN A 122 -15.03 -0.86 -0.52
CA GLN A 122 -16.15 -0.14 -1.12
C GLN A 122 -15.69 0.75 -2.26
N LYS A 123 -14.60 1.51 -2.10
CA LYS A 123 -14.05 2.32 -3.18
C LYS A 123 -13.58 1.48 -4.37
N GLU A 124 -12.97 0.33 -4.12
CA GLU A 124 -12.61 -0.62 -5.19
C GLU A 124 -13.87 -1.15 -5.88
N LEU A 125 -14.92 -1.48 -5.13
CA LEU A 125 -16.22 -1.89 -5.67
C LEU A 125 -16.94 -0.76 -6.42
N GLU A 126 -16.81 0.50 -6.02
CA GLU A 126 -17.39 1.65 -6.74
C GLU A 126 -16.63 1.94 -8.04
N ILE A 127 -15.30 1.78 -8.04
CA ILE A 127 -14.48 2.04 -9.24
C ILE A 127 -14.60 0.90 -10.24
N TYR A 128 -14.68 -0.36 -9.77
CA TYR A 128 -14.56 -1.55 -10.62
C TYR A 128 -15.77 -2.49 -10.55
N GLY A 129 -16.58 -2.44 -9.50
CA GLY A 129 -17.66 -3.39 -9.21
C GLY A 129 -18.97 -3.16 -9.97
N GLY A 130 -18.91 -2.54 -11.14
CA GLY A 130 -20.05 -2.40 -12.07
C GLY A 130 -19.63 -2.46 -13.55
N ARG A 131 -18.39 -2.85 -13.84
CA ARG A 131 -17.93 -3.15 -15.19
C ARG A 131 -17.52 -4.61 -15.21
N ASP A 132 -18.44 -5.47 -15.61
CA ASP A 132 -18.12 -6.85 -15.92
C ASP A 132 -17.13 -6.85 -17.10
N PHE A 133 -16.25 -7.85 -17.12
CA PHE A 133 -15.19 -7.95 -18.14
C PHE A 133 -15.79 -7.99 -19.56
N ASP A 134 -17.03 -8.46 -19.67
CA ASP A 134 -17.80 -8.55 -20.91
C ASP A 134 -18.30 -7.19 -21.44
N ASP A 135 -18.47 -6.19 -20.56
CA ASP A 135 -18.87 -4.82 -20.95
C ASP A 135 -17.68 -3.93 -21.34
N LEU A 136 -16.45 -4.44 -21.18
CA LEU A 136 -15.23 -3.70 -21.46
C LEU A 136 -14.92 -3.74 -22.97
N LYS A 137 -15.67 -2.95 -23.75
CA LYS A 137 -15.40 -2.76 -25.18
C LYS A 137 -14.20 -1.84 -25.38
N ASP A 138 -13.14 -2.38 -25.97
CA ASP A 138 -11.95 -1.63 -26.35
C ASP A 138 -12.21 -0.90 -27.68
N ASN A 139 -12.53 0.40 -27.61
CA ASN A 139 -12.80 1.22 -28.79
C ASN A 139 -11.49 1.70 -29.44
N VAL A 140 -10.56 0.78 -29.71
CA VAL A 140 -9.34 1.08 -30.47
C VAL A 140 -9.71 1.12 -31.95
N LYS A 141 -9.57 2.28 -32.58
CA LYS A 141 -9.77 2.42 -34.01
C LYS A 141 -8.61 1.74 -34.73
N PHE A 142 -8.90 0.70 -35.49
CA PHE A 142 -7.90 0.05 -36.35
C PHE A 142 -7.33 1.08 -37.34
N GLY A 143 -6.01 1.30 -37.30
CA GLY A 143 -5.33 2.26 -38.16
C GLY A 143 -4.80 3.52 -37.46
N GLU A 144 -5.10 3.75 -36.18
CA GLU A 144 -4.35 4.72 -35.36
C GLU A 144 -2.97 4.12 -35.02
N VAL A 145 -2.05 4.19 -35.98
CA VAL A 145 -0.63 4.02 -35.69
C VAL A 145 -0.25 5.18 -34.78
N ALA A 146 0.25 4.88 -33.58
CA ALA A 146 0.79 5.91 -32.70
C ALA A 146 1.99 6.58 -33.40
N ASP A 147 1.74 7.70 -34.09
CA ASP A 147 2.74 8.46 -34.86
C ASP A 147 3.96 8.87 -34.02
N ALA A 148 3.80 8.96 -32.69
CA ALA A 148 4.89 9.21 -31.78
C ALA A 148 5.08 8.01 -30.82
N PRO A 149 6.33 7.55 -30.63
CA PRO A 149 6.61 6.60 -29.56
C PRO A 149 6.17 7.21 -28.21
N PRO A 150 5.69 6.39 -27.26
CA PRO A 150 5.21 6.88 -25.98
C PRO A 150 6.28 7.71 -25.27
N ILE A 151 6.01 8.99 -25.07
CA ILE A 151 6.92 9.91 -24.39
C ILE A 151 6.82 9.66 -22.88
N PHE A 152 7.91 9.18 -22.27
CA PHE A 152 7.97 8.96 -20.83
C PHE A 152 8.03 10.30 -20.07
N ASN A 153 6.86 10.80 -19.62
CA ASN A 153 6.77 11.98 -18.73
C ASN A 153 7.28 11.74 -17.30
N LYS A 154 7.71 10.51 -16.98
CA LYS A 154 8.29 10.18 -15.67
C LYS A 154 9.80 10.35 -15.74
N ILE A 155 10.28 11.43 -15.13
CA ILE A 155 11.71 11.61 -14.86
C ILE A 155 12.20 10.40 -14.02
N PRO A 156 13.24 9.68 -14.46
CA PRO A 156 13.79 8.57 -13.72
C PRO A 156 14.19 9.02 -12.31
N LYS A 157 13.72 8.31 -11.28
CA LYS A 157 14.22 8.54 -9.91
C LYS A 157 15.68 8.14 -9.89
N ALA A 158 16.57 9.12 -9.67
CA ALA A 158 18.00 8.87 -9.55
C ALA A 158 18.26 7.82 -8.46
N ARG A 159 18.99 6.75 -8.82
CA ARG A 159 19.46 5.70 -7.90
C ARG A 159 20.98 5.71 -7.87
N GLY A 160 21.57 5.37 -6.73
CA GLY A 160 23.03 5.36 -6.56
C GLY A 160 23.65 6.77 -6.57
N LYS A 161 24.76 6.93 -7.29
CA LYS A 161 25.54 8.19 -7.36
C LYS A 161 24.71 9.40 -7.80
N GLY A 162 23.72 9.20 -8.67
CA GLY A 162 22.82 10.28 -9.12
C GLY A 162 21.93 10.86 -8.00
N LYS A 163 21.68 10.10 -6.92
CA LYS A 163 20.95 10.60 -5.75
C LYS A 163 21.84 11.52 -4.90
N GLN A 164 23.12 11.19 -4.77
CA GLN A 164 24.10 11.99 -4.04
C GLN A 164 24.30 13.35 -4.72
N THR A 165 24.46 13.36 -6.05
CA THR A 165 24.61 14.60 -6.81
C THR A 165 23.35 15.50 -6.76
N LEU A 166 22.15 14.90 -6.72
CA LEU A 166 20.90 15.65 -6.58
C LEU A 166 20.74 16.23 -5.16
N GLU A 167 21.15 15.47 -4.14
CA GLU A 167 21.16 15.91 -2.74
C GLU A 167 22.21 17.01 -2.50
N GLU A 168 23.38 16.92 -3.14
CA GLU A 168 24.43 17.95 -3.10
C GLU A 168 23.99 19.25 -3.78
N LYS A 169 23.37 19.17 -4.96
CA LYS A 169 22.79 20.36 -5.63
C LYS A 169 21.71 21.02 -4.78
N ASN A 170 20.84 20.23 -4.13
CA ASN A 170 19.84 20.75 -3.22
C ASN A 170 20.47 21.36 -1.95
N ARG A 171 21.55 20.79 -1.42
CA ARG A 171 22.29 21.37 -0.30
C ARG A 171 22.98 22.68 -0.67
N GLN A 172 23.58 22.79 -1.85
CA GLN A 172 24.15 24.05 -2.35
C GLN A 172 23.08 25.12 -2.55
N ALA A 173 21.89 24.76 -3.03
CA ALA A 173 20.76 25.70 -3.14
C ALA A 173 20.22 26.18 -1.78
N VAL A 174 20.36 25.37 -0.72
CA VAL A 174 19.95 25.73 0.65
C VAL A 174 21.08 26.47 1.40
N ALA A 175 22.34 26.20 1.06
CA ALA A 175 23.53 26.80 1.68
C ALA A 175 23.95 28.12 1.01
N ALA A 176 23.28 28.57 -0.03
CA ALA A 176 23.46 29.92 -0.55
C ALA A 176 23.17 30.93 0.58
N PRO A 177 24.13 31.77 0.98
CA PRO A 177 23.96 32.68 2.09
C PRO A 177 22.89 33.70 1.75
N LYS A 178 21.77 33.66 2.49
CA LYS A 178 20.86 34.80 2.56
C LYS A 178 21.63 35.91 3.24
N LYS A 179 21.76 37.06 2.56
CA LYS A 179 22.30 38.27 3.19
C LYS A 179 21.34 38.64 4.34
N ASP A 180 21.79 38.43 5.57
CA ASP A 180 21.14 38.93 6.78
C ASP A 180 21.27 40.45 6.78
N THR A 181 20.24 41.14 6.33
CA THR A 181 19.97 42.52 6.75
C THR A 181 18.86 42.44 7.79
N GLY A 182 19.27 42.44 9.06
CA GLY A 182 18.37 42.38 10.20
C GLY A 182 17.46 43.59 10.25
N TYR A 183 16.21 43.41 9.81
CA TYR A 183 15.07 44.23 10.18
C TYR A 183 13.83 43.35 10.00
N GLU A 184 13.36 42.72 11.08
CA GLU A 184 12.11 41.94 11.08
C GLU A 184 10.94 42.93 11.06
N SER A 185 10.49 43.31 9.85
CA SER A 185 9.23 44.03 9.68
C SER A 185 8.04 43.07 9.75
N GLU A 186 6.92 43.51 10.32
CA GLU A 186 5.66 42.76 10.49
C GLU A 186 5.11 42.11 9.19
N GLU A 187 5.57 42.58 8.03
CA GLU A 187 5.26 42.02 6.71
C GLU A 187 5.81 40.59 6.52
N ASP A 188 6.90 40.25 7.22
CA ASP A 188 7.58 38.96 7.06
C ASP A 188 6.92 37.85 7.90
N GLU A 189 6.28 38.19 9.02
CA GLU A 189 5.41 37.26 9.76
C GLU A 189 4.17 36.90 8.93
N ASN A 190 3.59 37.88 8.24
CA ASN A 190 2.44 37.66 7.38
C ASN A 190 2.82 36.77 6.18
N MET A 191 4.02 36.98 5.60
CA MET A 191 4.56 36.11 4.55
C MET A 191 4.96 34.72 5.04
N LYS A 192 5.41 34.58 6.29
CA LYS A 192 5.72 33.29 6.91
C LYS A 192 4.45 32.50 7.22
N ALA A 193 3.39 33.16 7.68
CA ALA A 193 2.07 32.58 7.87
C ALA A 193 1.43 32.17 6.53
N LEU A 194 1.55 33.00 5.49
CA LEU A 194 1.11 32.68 4.13
C LEU A 194 1.88 31.50 3.52
N LYS A 195 3.20 31.44 3.71
CA LYS A 195 4.02 30.29 3.28
C LYS A 195 3.69 29.02 4.08
N ALA A 196 3.35 29.14 5.35
CA ALA A 196 2.94 28.02 6.20
C ALA A 196 1.52 27.52 5.86
N SER A 197 0.59 28.41 5.49
CA SER A 197 -0.74 28.05 5.01
C SER A 197 -0.67 27.37 3.65
N HIS A 198 0.17 27.86 2.73
CA HIS A 198 0.42 27.25 1.42
C HIS A 198 1.14 25.89 1.48
N LYS A 199 1.85 25.59 2.58
CA LYS A 199 2.45 24.27 2.82
C LYS A 199 1.47 23.24 3.35
N ARG A 200 0.24 23.61 3.73
CA ARG A 200 -0.77 22.64 4.18
C ARG A 200 -1.26 21.85 2.97
N LYS A 201 -0.94 20.56 2.93
CA LYS A 201 -1.45 19.65 1.90
C LYS A 201 -2.98 19.67 1.93
N ILE A 202 -3.61 19.78 0.76
CA ILE A 202 -5.08 19.82 0.59
C ILE A 202 -5.77 18.69 1.37
N GLN A 203 -5.12 17.53 1.48
CA GLN A 203 -5.60 16.35 2.22
C GLN A 203 -5.77 16.58 3.74
N ASN A 204 -5.10 17.58 4.31
CA ASN A 204 -5.11 17.89 5.74
C ASN A 204 -6.01 19.09 6.09
N MET A 205 -6.77 19.63 5.13
CA MET A 205 -7.67 20.76 5.36
C MET A 205 -9.10 20.32 5.68
N SER A 206 -9.81 21.16 6.44
CA SER A 206 -11.24 20.96 6.71
C SER A 206 -12.04 20.98 5.39
N ALA A 207 -13.24 20.39 5.40
CA ALA A 207 -14.08 20.34 4.20
C ALA A 207 -14.48 21.75 3.73
N ALA A 208 -14.86 22.64 4.65
CA ALA A 208 -15.19 24.04 4.35
C ALA A 208 -14.02 24.79 3.71
N ALA A 209 -12.80 24.66 4.25
CA ALA A 209 -11.61 25.32 3.70
C ALA A 209 -11.23 24.79 2.30
N ARG A 210 -11.53 23.52 2.00
CA ARG A 210 -11.32 22.96 0.66
C ARG A 210 -12.31 23.51 -0.37
N ILE A 211 -13.56 23.72 0.03
CA ILE A 211 -14.59 24.30 -0.84
C ILE A 211 -14.21 25.73 -1.21
N GLN A 212 -13.80 26.54 -0.23
CA GLN A 212 -13.35 27.92 -0.46
C GLN A 212 -12.18 28.00 -1.46
N LEU A 213 -11.14 27.17 -1.28
CA LEU A 213 -10.01 27.14 -2.21
C LEU A 213 -10.36 26.66 -3.61
N ASN A 214 -11.33 25.76 -3.74
CA ASN A 214 -11.82 25.33 -5.05
C ASN A 214 -12.61 26.44 -5.74
N ASN A 215 -13.46 27.16 -5.00
CA ASN A 215 -14.21 28.31 -5.54
C ASN A 215 -13.26 29.43 -6.00
N GLU A 216 -12.26 29.77 -5.19
CA GLU A 216 -11.22 30.74 -5.58
C GLU A 216 -10.48 30.30 -6.84
N ARG A 217 -10.16 29.00 -6.96
CA ARG A 217 -9.50 28.44 -8.14
C ARG A 217 -10.39 28.54 -9.38
N GLU A 218 -11.68 28.26 -9.27
CA GLU A 218 -12.64 28.39 -10.37
C GLU A 218 -12.77 29.84 -10.83
N MET A 219 -12.90 30.79 -9.90
CA MET A 219 -12.91 32.22 -10.22
C MET A 219 -11.65 32.68 -10.95
N VAL A 220 -10.46 32.23 -10.53
CA VAL A 220 -9.19 32.57 -11.20
C VAL A 220 -9.12 31.95 -12.60
N ILE A 221 -9.59 30.72 -12.77
CA ILE A 221 -9.63 30.05 -14.08
C ILE A 221 -10.59 30.78 -15.02
N GLU A 222 -11.77 31.20 -14.55
CA GLU A 222 -12.73 31.96 -15.33
C GLU A 222 -12.18 33.32 -15.74
N ALA A 223 -11.56 34.06 -14.81
CA ALA A 223 -10.91 35.33 -15.11
C ALA A 223 -9.80 35.16 -16.14
N TYR A 224 -8.99 34.10 -16.02
CA TYR A 224 -7.95 33.78 -17.00
C TYR A 224 -8.54 33.41 -18.38
N ARG A 225 -9.61 32.61 -18.42
CA ARG A 225 -10.30 32.25 -19.66
C ARG A 225 -10.91 33.46 -20.34
N ALA A 226 -11.57 34.35 -19.59
CA ALA A 226 -12.12 35.60 -20.11
C ALA A 226 -11.01 36.51 -20.67
N LYS A 227 -9.89 36.65 -19.95
CA LYS A 227 -8.74 37.44 -20.41
C LYS A 227 -8.09 36.83 -21.65
N LYS A 228 -7.99 35.51 -21.72
CA LYS A 228 -7.48 34.79 -22.90
C LYS A 228 -8.42 34.96 -24.10
N ALA A 229 -9.73 34.85 -23.90
CA ALA A 229 -10.73 35.05 -24.95
C ALA A 229 -10.68 36.47 -25.52
N LYS A 230 -10.58 37.50 -24.65
CA LYS A 230 -10.36 38.89 -25.07
C LYS A 230 -9.08 39.03 -25.90
N ARG A 231 -7.97 38.46 -25.43
CA ARG A 231 -6.70 38.50 -26.16
C ARG A 231 -6.76 37.81 -27.53
N MET A 232 -7.50 36.69 -27.65
CA MET A 232 -7.71 36.01 -28.93
C MET A 232 -8.54 36.86 -29.89
N ALA A 233 -9.62 37.48 -29.39
CA ALA A 233 -10.45 38.42 -30.16
C ALA A 233 -9.65 39.65 -30.63
N ASP A 234 -8.84 40.24 -29.76
CA ASP A 234 -7.98 41.39 -30.08
C ASP A 234 -6.88 41.04 -31.10
N SER A 235 -6.44 39.77 -31.12
CA SER A 235 -5.43 39.27 -32.07
C SER A 235 -5.99 38.85 -33.43
N GLY A 236 -7.31 38.94 -33.64
CA GLY A 236 -7.96 38.58 -34.91
C GLY A 236 -7.94 37.08 -35.24
N ILE A 237 -7.58 36.23 -34.27
CA ILE A 237 -7.58 34.77 -34.41
C ILE A 237 -8.85 34.27 -33.73
N ALA A 238 -9.95 34.25 -34.47
CA ALA A 238 -11.20 33.58 -34.10
C ALA A 238 -11.32 32.26 -34.86
#